data_AF-A0A226Q0F5-F1
#
_entry.id   AF-A0A226Q0F5-F1
#
_cell.length_a   1.000
_cell.length_b   1.000
_cell.length_c   1.000
_cell.angle_alpha   90.00
_cell.angle_beta   90.00
_cell.angle_gamma   90.00
#
_symmetry.space_group_name_H-M   'P 1'
#
loop_
_entity.id
_entity.type
_entity.pdbx_description
1 polymer ?
#
loop_
_entity_poly.entity_id
_entity_poly.type
_entity_poly.pdbx_seq_one_letter_code
_entity_poly.pdbx_strand_id
1 'polypeptide(L)'
;MKEHHLWEQVKTKLAQKLSGPSFDTWFASTSATVDDDWLIIECLNDIQCEWLQTRYGELISETVREVFGREMRIFVSVHGERQKIEERLEQRFGAPMTFRQYVTRLERQMEELERRIDHYARIIDELLESRPIH
;
A
#
# COMPACT_ATOMS: atom_id res chain seq x y z
N MET A 1 0.22 -21.00 -7.03
CA MET A 1 0.83 -21.05 -8.39
C MET A 1 0.28 -20.02 -9.39
N LYS A 2 -0.92 -19.42 -9.20
CA LYS A 2 -1.45 -18.43 -10.16
C LYS A 2 -0.87 -17.01 -10.03
N GLU A 3 -0.41 -16.61 -8.85
CA GLU A 3 -0.08 -15.20 -8.57
C GLU A 3 1.26 -14.73 -9.13
N HIS A 4 2.30 -15.57 -9.10
CA HIS A 4 3.59 -15.25 -9.74
C HIS A 4 3.44 -14.91 -11.22
N HIS A 5 2.49 -15.55 -11.89
CA HIS A 5 2.24 -15.30 -13.31
C HIS A 5 1.61 -13.93 -13.57
N LEU A 6 0.87 -13.37 -12.60
CA LEU A 6 0.22 -12.07 -12.75
C LEU A 6 1.23 -10.92 -12.74
N TRP A 7 2.26 -10.97 -11.89
CA TRP A 7 3.30 -9.93 -11.91
C TRP A 7 4.10 -9.94 -13.21
N GLU A 8 4.43 -11.12 -13.75
CA GLU A 8 5.10 -11.22 -15.06
C GLU A 8 4.22 -10.66 -16.20
N GLN A 9 2.90 -10.84 -16.13
CA GLN A 9 1.97 -10.19 -17.06
C GLN A 9 1.94 -8.67 -16.88
N VAL A 10 1.96 -8.17 -15.64
CA VAL A 10 2.08 -6.72 -15.37
C VAL A 10 3.38 -6.18 -15.96
N LYS A 11 4.52 -6.84 -15.72
CA LYS A 11 5.81 -6.46 -16.32
C LYS A 11 5.77 -6.46 -17.85
N THR A 12 5.13 -7.45 -18.47
CA THR A 12 4.95 -7.51 -19.93
C THR A 12 4.18 -6.31 -20.47
N LYS A 13 3.10 -5.91 -19.80
CA LYS A 13 2.34 -4.70 -20.17
C LYS A 13 3.13 -3.42 -19.91
N LEU A 14 3.85 -3.34 -18.80
CA LEU A 14 4.70 -2.17 -18.49
C LEU A 14 5.81 -2.00 -19.54
N ALA A 15 6.42 -3.09 -20.02
CA ALA A 15 7.41 -3.07 -21.08
C ALA A 15 6.84 -2.54 -22.42
N GLN A 16 5.54 -2.68 -22.67
CA GLN A 16 4.88 -2.09 -23.84
C GLN A 16 4.57 -0.59 -23.68
N LYS A 17 4.42 -0.13 -22.44
CA LYS A 17 4.10 1.27 -22.11
C LYS A 17 5.36 2.14 -21.88
N LEU A 18 6.51 1.52 -21.65
CA LEU A 18 7.77 2.18 -21.30
C LEU A 18 8.83 2.00 -22.39
N SER A 19 9.84 2.88 -22.40
CA SER A 19 11.04 2.62 -23.20
C SER A 19 11.81 1.42 -22.64
N GLY A 20 12.47 0.64 -23.51
CA GLY A 20 13.29 -0.51 -23.10
C GLY A 20 14.27 -0.20 -21.96
N PRO A 21 15.12 0.85 -22.07
CA PRO A 21 16.03 1.23 -21.00
C PRO A 21 15.33 1.60 -19.68
N SER A 22 14.18 2.26 -19.74
CA SER A 22 13.40 2.57 -18.53
C SER A 22 12.86 1.32 -17.87
N PHE A 23 12.33 0.37 -18.65
CA PHE A 23 11.86 -0.90 -18.13
C PHE A 23 12.99 -1.71 -17.50
N ASP A 24 14.11 -1.86 -18.22
CA ASP A 24 15.26 -2.63 -17.76
C ASP A 24 15.85 -2.07 -16.46
N THR A 25 15.91 -0.74 -16.35
CA THR A 25 16.44 -0.08 -15.15
C THR A 25 15.52 -0.23 -13.94
N TRP A 26 14.21 -0.07 -14.12
CA TRP A 26 13.29 0.10 -12.99
C TRP A 26 12.46 -1.14 -12.67
N PHE A 27 12.20 -2.04 -13.63
CA PHE A 27 11.23 -3.13 -13.46
C PHE A 27 11.81 -4.52 -13.66
N ALA A 28 12.86 -4.70 -14.47
CA ALA A 28 13.35 -6.03 -14.84
C ALA A 28 13.77 -6.89 -13.63
N SER A 29 14.42 -6.29 -12.63
CA SER A 29 14.88 -6.95 -11.40
C SER A 29 13.81 -7.07 -10.30
N THR A 30 12.58 -6.62 -10.54
CA THR A 30 11.53 -6.63 -9.53
C THR A 30 10.79 -7.97 -9.47
N SER A 31 10.52 -8.42 -8.25
CA SER A 31 9.58 -9.50 -7.93
C SER A 31 8.35 -8.92 -7.25
N ALA A 32 7.24 -9.65 -7.26
CA ALA A 32 6.11 -9.30 -6.43
C ALA A 32 5.40 -10.53 -5.88
N THR A 33 4.84 -10.36 -4.69
CA THR A 33 4.00 -11.36 -4.02
C THR A 33 2.61 -10.79 -3.79
N VAL A 34 1.59 -11.61 -3.98
CA VAL A 34 0.20 -11.25 -3.69
C VAL A 34 -0.15 -11.76 -2.30
N ASP A 35 -0.72 -10.88 -1.46
CA ASP A 35 -1.23 -11.21 -0.13
C ASP A 35 -2.63 -10.60 0.00
N ASP A 36 -3.64 -11.40 -0.35
CA ASP A 36 -5.06 -10.99 -0.39
C ASP A 36 -5.32 -9.83 -1.37
N ASP A 37 -5.63 -8.64 -0.86
CA ASP A 37 -5.83 -7.40 -1.62
C ASP A 37 -4.54 -6.58 -1.78
N TRP A 38 -3.40 -7.08 -1.27
CA TRP A 38 -2.10 -6.44 -1.41
C TRP A 38 -1.25 -7.05 -2.52
N LEU A 39 -0.59 -6.18 -3.27
CA LEU A 39 0.53 -6.52 -4.14
C LEU A 39 1.80 -5.93 -3.55
N ILE A 40 2.73 -6.79 -3.15
CA ILE A 40 3.98 -6.40 -2.50
C ILE A 40 5.09 -6.54 -3.52
N ILE A 41 5.61 -5.42 -4.00
CA ILE A 41 6.68 -5.33 -5.00
C ILE A 41 8.01 -5.19 -4.27
N GLU A 42 8.94 -6.09 -4.58
CA GLU A 42 10.29 -6.10 -4.04
C GLU A 42 11.27 -5.51 -5.04
N CYS A 43 12.01 -4.49 -4.62
CA CYS A 43 13.08 -3.88 -5.41
C CYS A 43 14.46 -4.36 -4.94
N LEU A 44 15.45 -4.12 -5.78
CA LEU A 44 16.86 -4.37 -5.49
C LEU A 44 17.42 -3.41 -4.42
N ASN A 45 16.99 -2.15 -4.43
CA ASN A 45 17.48 -1.11 -3.53
C ASN A 45 16.46 0.04 -3.34
N ASP A 46 16.76 0.92 -2.39
CA ASP A 46 15.88 2.03 -2.01
C ASP A 46 15.63 3.02 -3.16
N ILE A 47 16.63 3.30 -4.00
CA ILE A 47 16.49 4.22 -5.13
C ILE A 47 15.47 3.68 -6.14
N GLN A 48 15.52 2.38 -6.42
CA GLN A 48 14.55 1.73 -7.27
C GLN A 48 13.15 1.83 -6.66
N CYS A 49 13.00 1.54 -5.38
CA CYS A 49 11.70 1.61 -4.70
C CYS A 49 11.12 3.03 -4.70
N GLU A 50 11.92 4.03 -4.34
CA GLU A 50 11.51 5.45 -4.36
C GLU A 50 11.03 5.86 -5.75
N TRP A 51 11.76 5.45 -6.79
CA TRP A 51 11.40 5.79 -8.17
C TRP A 51 10.10 5.11 -8.62
N LEU A 52 9.92 3.83 -8.27
CA LEU A 52 8.68 3.11 -8.55
C LEU A 52 7.48 3.76 -7.85
N GLN A 53 7.64 4.17 -6.59
CA GLN A 53 6.57 4.83 -5.82
C GLN A 53 6.24 6.22 -6.37
N THR A 54 7.25 7.06 -6.61
CA THR A 54 7.07 8.49 -6.91
C THR A 54 6.77 8.77 -8.38
N ARG A 55 7.35 8.00 -9.31
CA ARG A 55 7.22 8.27 -10.75
C ARG A 55 6.33 7.29 -11.49
N TYR A 56 6.30 6.04 -11.04
CA TYR A 56 5.53 5.00 -11.71
C TYR A 56 4.34 4.50 -10.88
N GLY A 57 4.07 5.08 -9.72
CA GLY A 57 3.01 4.60 -8.82
C GLY A 57 1.64 4.52 -9.50
N GLU A 58 1.25 5.56 -10.24
CA GLU A 58 0.00 5.60 -11.00
C GLU A 58 -0.01 4.56 -12.14
N LEU A 59 1.05 4.54 -12.96
CA LEU A 59 1.19 3.59 -14.06
C LEU A 59 1.14 2.13 -13.59
N ILE A 60 1.81 1.81 -12.47
CA ILE A 60 1.79 0.49 -11.85
C ILE A 60 0.36 0.19 -11.40
N SER A 61 -0.29 1.10 -10.69
CA SER A 61 -1.65 0.91 -10.17
C SER A 61 -2.66 0.63 -11.31
N GLU A 62 -2.60 1.41 -12.39
CA GLU A 62 -3.44 1.19 -13.56
C GLU A 62 -3.19 -0.17 -14.22
N THR A 63 -1.91 -0.50 -14.42
CA THR A 63 -1.54 -1.75 -15.10
C THR A 63 -1.85 -2.97 -14.24
N VAL A 64 -1.68 -2.87 -12.93
CA VAL A 64 -2.11 -3.89 -11.97
C VAL A 64 -3.62 -4.07 -12.04
N ARG A 65 -4.41 -2.98 -12.04
CA ARG A 65 -5.87 -3.05 -12.18
C ARG A 65 -6.30 -3.73 -13.49
N GLU A 66 -5.63 -3.42 -14.60
CA GLU A 66 -5.89 -4.08 -15.90
C GLU A 66 -5.65 -5.59 -15.87
N VAL A 67 -4.58 -6.04 -15.18
CA VAL A 67 -4.19 -7.46 -15.15
C VAL A 67 -4.99 -8.25 -14.12
N PHE A 68 -5.19 -7.68 -12.93
CA PHE A 68 -5.89 -8.33 -11.82
C PHE A 68 -7.41 -8.20 -11.94
N GLY A 69 -7.92 -7.28 -12.75
CA GLY A 69 -9.35 -6.99 -12.90
C GLY A 69 -9.97 -6.31 -11.68
N ARG A 70 -9.16 -5.87 -10.72
CA ARG A 70 -9.56 -5.18 -9.49
C ARG A 70 -8.44 -4.27 -9.01
N GLU A 71 -8.77 -3.29 -8.18
CA GLU A 71 -7.76 -2.50 -7.49
C GLU A 71 -7.07 -3.33 -6.41
N MET A 72 -5.75 -3.14 -6.32
CA MET A 72 -4.88 -3.80 -5.37
C MET A 72 -4.13 -2.72 -4.58
N ARG A 73 -3.97 -2.91 -3.28
CA ARG A 73 -3.12 -2.05 -2.45
C ARG A 73 -1.67 -2.38 -2.75
N ILE A 74 -0.90 -1.40 -3.21
CA ILE A 74 0.49 -1.64 -3.60
C ILE A 74 1.42 -1.22 -2.47
N PHE A 75 2.28 -2.14 -2.04
CA PHE A 75 3.39 -1.85 -1.14
C PHE A 75 4.70 -2.13 -1.88
N VAL A 76 5.61 -1.16 -1.85
CA VAL A 76 6.90 -1.27 -2.53
C VAL A 76 8.00 -1.20 -1.48
N SER A 77 8.88 -2.19 -1.43
CA SER A 77 9.96 -2.25 -0.45
C SER A 77 11.19 -2.95 -1.02
N VAL A 78 12.35 -2.75 -0.40
CA VAL A 78 13.54 -3.55 -0.72
C VAL A 78 13.30 -5.01 -0.35
N HIS A 79 13.89 -5.94 -1.10
CA HIS A 79 13.81 -7.36 -0.81
C HIS A 79 14.18 -7.67 0.65
N GLY A 80 13.34 -8.48 1.33
CA GLY A 80 13.52 -8.83 2.74
C GLY A 80 13.08 -7.78 3.75
N GLU A 81 12.74 -6.56 3.31
CA GLU A 81 12.39 -5.46 4.23
C GLU A 81 11.04 -5.71 4.91
N ARG A 82 10.08 -6.32 4.20
CA ARG A 82 8.80 -6.76 4.78
C ARG A 82 9.01 -7.68 5.98
N GLN A 83 9.87 -8.69 5.82
CA GLN A 83 10.13 -9.70 6.85
C GLN A 83 10.77 -9.04 8.09
N LYS A 84 11.74 -8.14 7.89
CA LYS A 84 12.31 -7.34 8.99
C LYS A 84 11.25 -6.51 9.72
N ILE A 85 10.29 -5.92 8.99
CA ILE A 85 9.18 -5.17 9.59
C ILE A 85 8.33 -6.12 10.45
N GLU A 86 7.95 -7.27 9.93
CA GLU A 86 7.13 -8.27 10.63
C GLU A 86 7.83 -8.79 11.90
N GLU A 87 9.13 -9.07 11.85
CA GLU A 87 9.94 -9.42 13.02
C GLU A 87 9.94 -8.32 14.09
N ARG A 88 10.10 -7.06 13.68
CA ARG A 88 10.06 -5.90 14.60
C ARG A 88 8.66 -5.69 15.19
N LEU A 89 7.61 -5.96 14.43
CA LEU A 89 6.23 -5.91 14.92
C LEU A 89 6.00 -7.00 15.96
N GLU A 90 6.46 -8.22 15.71
CA GLU A 90 6.36 -9.31 16.68
C GLU A 90 7.07 -8.98 17.99
N GLN A 91 8.29 -8.45 17.93
CA GLN A 91 9.02 -8.00 19.13
C GLN A 91 8.26 -6.91 19.91
N ARG A 92 7.61 -5.99 19.20
CA ARG A 92 6.88 -4.88 19.80
C ARG A 92 5.58 -5.32 20.48
N PHE A 93 4.86 -6.26 19.87
CA PHE A 93 3.53 -6.67 20.32
C PHE A 93 3.53 -7.99 21.11
N GLY A 94 4.64 -8.71 21.15
CA GLY A 94 4.76 -10.00 21.83
C GLY A 94 3.95 -11.13 21.17
N ALA A 95 3.58 -10.97 19.90
CA ALA A 95 2.83 -11.95 19.12
C ALA A 95 3.10 -11.76 17.61
N PRO A 96 3.13 -12.84 16.81
CA PRO A 96 3.29 -12.75 15.36
C PRO A 96 2.27 -11.80 14.74
N MET A 97 2.76 -10.83 13.97
CA MET A 97 1.94 -9.84 13.30
C MET A 97 2.47 -9.57 11.90
N THR A 98 1.65 -9.88 10.91
CA THR A 98 1.95 -9.55 9.51
C THR A 98 1.85 -8.05 9.28
N PHE A 99 2.55 -7.56 8.26
CA PHE A 99 2.47 -6.16 7.85
C PHE A 99 1.02 -5.75 7.55
N ARG A 100 0.28 -6.60 6.82
CA ARG A 100 -1.14 -6.38 6.49
C ARG A 100 -2.01 -6.23 7.74
N GLN A 101 -1.87 -7.13 8.70
CA GLN A 101 -2.63 -7.05 9.97
C GLN A 101 -2.33 -5.75 10.73
N TYR A 102 -1.06 -5.31 10.72
CA TYR A 102 -0.69 -4.05 11.36
C TYR A 102 -1.33 -2.85 10.65
N VAL A 103 -1.31 -2.80 9.32
CA VAL A 103 -1.97 -1.74 8.55
C VAL A 103 -3.48 -1.73 8.81
N THR A 104 -4.15 -2.88 8.71
CA THR A 104 -5.60 -2.98 9.00
C THR A 104 -5.95 -2.53 10.43
N ARG A 105 -5.06 -2.79 11.39
CA ARG A 105 -5.23 -2.30 12.76
C ARG A 105 -5.15 -0.78 12.82
N LEU A 106 -4.17 -0.17 12.15
CA LEU A 106 -4.02 1.29 12.10
C LEU A 106 -5.24 1.96 11.44
N GLU A 107 -5.72 1.40 10.32
CA GLU A 107 -6.90 1.89 9.62
C GLU A 107 -8.14 1.89 10.54
N ARG A 108 -8.37 0.79 11.27
CA ARG A 108 -9.46 0.72 12.25
C ARG A 108 -9.32 1.76 13.36
N GLN A 109 -8.09 2.04 13.81
CA GLN A 109 -7.85 3.09 14.81
C GLN A 109 -8.14 4.49 14.26
N MET A 110 -7.82 4.75 12.99
CA MET A 110 -8.14 6.00 12.31
C MET A 110 -9.66 6.18 12.17
N GLU A 111 -10.39 5.18 11.69
CA GLU A 111 -11.86 5.24 11.56
C GLU A 111 -12.56 5.51 12.90
N GLU A 112 -12.06 4.92 13.99
CA GLU A 112 -12.59 5.18 15.32
C GLU A 112 -12.31 6.61 15.78
N LEU A 113 -11.11 7.13 15.47
CA LEU A 113 -10.75 8.50 15.80
C LEU A 113 -11.60 9.51 15.01
N GLU A 114 -11.81 9.28 13.72
CA GLU A 114 -12.69 10.08 12.86
C GLU A 114 -14.13 10.08 13.41
N ARG A 115 -14.67 8.91 13.75
CA ARG A 115 -16.01 8.81 14.38
C ARG A 115 -16.12 9.59 15.68
N ARG A 116 -15.05 9.61 16.48
CA ARG A 116 -15.00 10.41 17.72
C ARG A 116 -14.93 11.91 17.44
N ILE A 117 -14.18 12.33 16.44
CA ILE A 117 -14.11 13.74 16.01
C ILE A 117 -15.51 14.21 15.58
N ASP A 118 -16.19 13.45 14.72
CA ASP A 118 -17.55 13.78 14.25
C ASP A 118 -18.57 13.80 15.40
N HIS A 119 -18.40 12.94 16.39
CA HIS A 119 -19.23 12.94 17.59
C HIS A 119 -19.04 14.23 18.39
N TYR A 120 -17.80 14.64 18.66
CA TYR A 120 -17.53 15.87 19.41
C TYR A 120 -17.92 17.13 18.65
N ALA A 121 -17.73 17.17 17.32
CA ALA A 121 -18.15 18.29 16.48
C ALA A 121 -19.66 18.53 16.63
N ARG A 122 -20.47 17.47 16.49
CA ARG A 122 -21.94 17.55 16.68
C ARG A 122 -22.35 18.09 18.05
N ILE A 123 -21.72 17.61 19.13
CA ILE A 123 -22.01 18.11 20.48
C ILE A 123 -21.71 19.61 20.58
N ILE A 124 -20.57 20.06 20.03
CA ILE A 124 -20.18 21.46 20.09
C ILE A 124 -21.15 22.32 19.28
N ASP A 125 -21.52 21.89 18.07
CA ASP A 125 -22.48 22.61 17.22
C ASP A 125 -23.84 22.75 17.91
N GLU A 126 -24.36 21.68 18.52
CA GLU A 126 -25.59 21.73 19.34
C GLU A 126 -25.47 22.71 20.53
N LEU A 127 -24.32 22.77 21.19
CA LEU A 127 -24.07 23.70 22.31
C LEU A 127 -23.97 25.16 21.84
N LEU A 128 -23.46 25.41 20.63
CA LEU A 128 -23.39 26.74 20.04
C LEU A 128 -24.79 27.22 19.60
N GLU A 129 -25.59 26.34 19.01
CA GLU A 129 -26.97 26.66 18.60
C GLU A 129 -27.91 26.89 19.81
N SER A 130 -27.70 26.15 20.90
CA SER A 130 -28.55 26.21 22.10
C SER A 130 -28.27 27.39 23.04
N ARG A 131 -27.22 28.20 22.78
CA ARG A 131 -26.94 29.43 23.54
C ARG A 131 -27.32 30.66 22.73
N PRO A 132 -28.51 31.27 22.93
CA PRO A 132 -28.76 32.60 22.41
C PRO A 132 -27.77 33.57 23.06
N ILE A 133 -27.01 34.28 22.22
CA ILE A 133 -26.19 35.41 22.63
C ILE A 133 -27.18 36.49 23.12
N HIS A 134 -27.25 36.70 24.43
CA HIS A 134 -27.90 37.85 25.05
C HIS A 134 -26.85 38.89 25.42
#